data_AF-A0AA35Y4W0-F1
#
_entry.id   AF-A0AA35Y4W0-F1
#
_cell.length_a   1.000
_cell.length_b   1.000
_cell.length_c   1.000
_cell.angle_alpha   90.00
_cell.angle_beta   90.00
_cell.angle_gamma   90.00
#
_symmetry.space_group_name_H-M   'P 1'
#
loop_
_entity.id
_entity.type
_entity.pdbx_description
1 polymer ?
#
loop_
_entity_poly.entity_id
_entity_poly.type
_entity_poly.pdbx_seq_one_letter_code
_entity_poly.pdbx_strand_id
1 'polypeptide(L)'
;MAIITVVGASGTTVQVTVDGGLNASLASSYATTIQNAYSSSSLASFDLMAGGNADTAPGGASLVQGVVSVGGAYTLTGDYTNVLIGALTTESGILNTAVTVNAAGDTASTLSILASNLGSTDITVGDQSGTYVATAGTSTFDASASAGSWTVSTGAGTTNTITLGSGVNYVISEGKDTIDGSGGNDTVTLLGGSSTVSLGTGAVVVDAASSDSITVGDSSTVFGGFGSTVGFSGATGTVVGAIGDTITAASSLLVVHGTSNDIDVSGALTFISGTGTTTISAGTATIFGAAGLDAIVNTTSSAALFVGNEGNETIDGSSASLGLHAFAGVGNNTVIGGSAADTLVGGTGDSTLTGGSGAANYFIVTDGAAGGDYTITDFGSAAGNIMALYGYGLQNNDGLQSVLDSATVSGGNTTIQLADNSKITFVGVTDLTASNFNLS
;
A
#
# COMPACT_ATOMS: atom_id res chain seq x y z
N MET A 1 -1.20 28.75 0.07
CA MET A 1 0.05 29.49 0.35
C MET A 1 -0.12 30.54 1.44
N ALA A 2 0.64 30.43 2.52
CA ALA A 2 0.78 31.42 3.58
C ALA A 2 2.20 32.04 3.53
N ILE A 3 2.35 33.27 4.02
CA ILE A 3 3.66 33.90 4.19
C ILE A 3 3.98 33.92 5.67
N ILE A 4 5.07 33.26 6.06
CA ILE A 4 5.58 33.28 7.43
C ILE A 4 6.76 34.23 7.49
N THR A 5 6.75 35.13 8.47
CA THR A 5 7.83 36.07 8.72
C THR A 5 8.64 35.59 9.91
N VAL A 6 9.94 35.48 9.74
CA VAL A 6 10.88 35.01 10.75
C VAL A 6 11.89 36.11 11.04
N VAL A 7 12.27 36.28 12.30
CA VAL A 7 13.36 37.18 12.68
C VAL A 7 14.67 36.62 12.13
N GLY A 8 15.44 37.47 11.44
CA GLY A 8 16.77 37.17 10.92
C GLY A 8 17.86 37.92 11.68
N ALA A 9 19.07 37.97 11.11
CA ALA A 9 20.22 38.60 11.76
C ALA A 9 20.01 40.11 11.94
N SER A 10 20.53 40.64 13.04
CA SER A 10 20.43 42.06 13.41
C SER A 10 18.98 42.61 13.47
N GLY A 11 17.98 41.74 13.68
CA GLY A 11 16.57 42.13 13.76
C GLY A 11 15.90 42.38 12.41
N THR A 12 16.56 42.00 11.30
CA THR A 12 15.92 41.94 9.99
C THR A 12 14.80 40.89 9.98
N THR A 13 13.96 40.90 8.95
CA THR A 13 12.89 39.92 8.80
C THR A 13 13.00 39.22 7.45
N VAL A 14 12.85 37.91 7.48
CA VAL A 14 12.91 37.03 6.31
C VAL A 14 11.54 36.39 6.13
N GLN A 15 11.06 36.36 4.89
CA GLN A 15 9.81 35.73 4.50
C GLN A 15 10.07 34.37 3.87
N VAL A 16 9.26 33.41 4.30
CA VAL A 16 9.16 32.10 3.68
C VAL A 16 7.70 31.88 3.26
N THR A 17 7.53 31.50 2.00
CA THR A 17 6.21 31.19 1.45
C THR A 17 6.00 29.70 1.59
N VAL A 18 4.92 29.32 2.26
CA VAL A 18 4.62 27.93 2.58
C VAL A 18 3.31 27.49 1.97
N ASP A 19 3.26 26.28 1.44
CA ASP A 19 2.00 25.67 0.99
C ASP A 19 1.72 24.38 1.77
N GLY A 20 0.43 24.13 2.01
CA GLY A 20 -0.02 23.09 2.93
C GLY A 20 -0.24 23.56 4.36
N GLY A 21 -1.27 23.03 5.02
CA GLY A 21 -1.61 23.39 6.41
C GLY A 21 -0.56 22.95 7.41
N LEU A 22 0.09 21.80 7.18
CA LEU A 22 1.15 21.29 8.04
C LEU A 22 2.42 22.11 7.91
N ASN A 23 2.91 22.34 6.69
CA ASN A 23 4.08 23.19 6.44
C ASN A 23 3.89 24.59 7.04
N ALA A 24 2.68 25.15 6.96
CA ALA A 24 2.36 26.42 7.62
C ALA A 24 2.48 26.34 9.16
N SER A 25 2.04 25.24 9.77
CA SER A 25 2.18 25.00 11.22
C SER A 25 3.65 24.84 11.63
N LEU A 26 4.42 24.03 10.91
CA LEU A 26 5.85 23.81 11.16
C LEU A 26 6.65 25.10 11.01
N ALA A 27 6.43 25.86 9.94
CA ALA A 27 7.08 27.14 9.72
C ALA A 27 6.67 28.18 10.78
N SER A 28 5.41 28.20 11.22
CA SER A 28 4.94 29.08 12.30
C SER A 28 5.58 28.71 13.65
N SER A 29 5.76 27.42 13.92
CA SER A 29 6.45 26.92 15.12
C SER A 29 7.92 27.32 15.12
N TYR A 30 8.61 27.17 13.97
CA TYR A 30 9.96 27.67 13.76
C TYR A 30 10.04 29.18 14.04
N ALA A 31 9.16 29.97 13.40
CA ALA A 31 9.12 31.42 13.57
C ALA A 31 8.89 31.84 15.02
N THR A 32 7.98 31.17 15.72
CA THR A 32 7.67 31.42 17.13
C THR A 32 8.86 31.11 18.04
N THR A 33 9.56 30.00 17.77
CA THR A 33 10.75 29.59 18.52
C THR A 33 11.87 30.64 18.40
N ILE A 34 12.14 31.08 17.17
CA ILE A 34 13.13 32.14 16.91
C ILE A 34 12.70 33.47 17.55
N GLN A 35 11.42 33.86 17.42
CA GLN A 35 10.90 35.10 18.00
C GLN A 35 11.02 35.13 19.52
N ASN A 36 10.70 34.03 20.20
CA ASN A 36 10.83 33.94 21.65
C ASN A 36 12.29 34.10 22.10
N ALA A 37 13.22 33.40 21.43
CA ALA A 37 14.66 33.50 21.74
C ALA A 37 15.22 34.91 21.47
N TYR A 38 14.75 35.57 20.40
CA TYR A 38 15.09 36.97 20.12
C TYR A 38 14.59 37.89 21.25
N SER A 39 13.33 37.74 21.67
CA SER A 39 12.75 38.54 22.75
C SER A 39 13.41 38.32 24.10
N SER A 40 13.95 37.12 24.37
CA SER A 40 14.72 36.82 25.59
C SER A 40 16.22 37.10 25.47
N SER A 41 16.70 37.66 24.36
CA SER A 41 18.13 37.90 24.10
C SER A 41 18.99 36.62 24.19
N SER A 42 18.42 35.46 23.82
CA SER A 42 19.10 34.16 23.82
C SER A 42 19.31 33.60 22.40
N LEU A 43 19.00 34.39 21.36
CA LEU A 43 19.27 34.09 19.96
C LEU A 43 20.61 34.70 19.52
N ALA A 44 21.51 33.87 19.00
CA ALA A 44 22.63 34.31 18.17
C ALA A 44 22.26 34.07 16.70
N SER A 45 22.10 35.13 15.90
CA SER A 45 21.72 35.02 14.49
C SER A 45 22.75 35.68 13.59
N PHE A 46 23.15 34.98 12.52
CA PHE A 46 24.20 35.39 11.61
C PHE A 46 23.70 35.37 10.15
N ASP A 47 23.99 36.44 9.40
CA ASP A 47 23.87 36.39 7.95
C ASP A 47 25.02 35.57 7.39
N LEU A 48 24.69 34.46 6.72
CA LEU A 48 25.69 33.56 6.16
C LEU A 48 26.28 34.15 4.88
N MET A 49 27.58 33.95 4.69
CA MET A 49 28.30 34.34 3.49
C MET A 49 28.65 33.10 2.67
N ALA A 50 28.65 33.23 1.34
CA ALA A 50 29.06 32.13 0.47
C ALA A 50 30.49 31.68 0.81
N GLY A 51 30.70 30.37 0.89
CA GLY A 51 31.92 29.76 1.42
C GLY A 51 31.73 29.20 2.83
N GLY A 52 32.79 29.26 3.64
CA GLY A 52 32.81 28.69 5.00
C GLY A 52 32.27 29.66 6.05
N ASN A 53 31.38 29.17 6.89
CA ASN A 53 30.79 29.88 8.02
C ASN A 53 31.09 29.08 9.29
N ALA A 54 31.87 29.69 10.19
CA ALA A 54 32.16 29.14 11.50
C ALA A 54 31.34 29.92 12.52
N ASP A 55 30.51 29.22 13.28
CA ASP A 55 29.87 29.85 14.43
C ASP A 55 30.92 30.14 15.52
N THR A 56 30.76 31.30 16.16
CA THR A 56 31.55 31.74 17.32
C THR A 56 30.63 32.07 18.50
N ALA A 57 29.41 31.50 18.54
CA ALA A 57 28.38 31.86 19.49
C ALA A 57 28.93 31.88 20.92
N PRO A 58 28.77 33.00 21.65
CA PRO A 58 29.21 33.09 23.02
C PRO A 58 28.39 32.11 23.89
N GLY A 59 29.00 31.58 24.95
CA GLY A 59 28.45 30.51 25.83
C GLY A 59 27.17 30.83 26.63
N GLY A 60 26.26 31.65 26.11
CA GLY A 60 24.95 31.96 26.67
C GLY A 60 23.80 32.05 25.64
N ALA A 61 24.05 31.85 24.35
CA ALA A 61 22.98 31.69 23.36
C ALA A 61 22.36 30.29 23.48
N SER A 62 21.02 30.21 23.51
CA SER A 62 20.30 28.94 23.52
C SER A 62 19.93 28.44 22.12
N LEU A 63 19.95 29.35 21.13
CA LEU A 63 19.74 29.04 19.72
C LEU A 63 20.76 29.81 18.88
N VAL A 64 21.30 29.12 17.89
CA VAL A 64 22.25 29.66 16.91
C VAL A 64 21.61 29.52 15.52
N GLN A 65 21.37 30.65 14.87
CA GLN A 65 20.67 30.73 13.59
C GLN A 65 21.61 31.22 12.48
N GLY A 66 21.71 30.45 11.40
CA GLY A 66 22.26 30.90 10.13
C GLY A 66 21.16 31.36 9.18
N VAL A 67 21.29 32.55 8.60
CA VAL A 67 20.31 33.13 7.65
C VAL A 67 20.92 33.20 6.25
N VAL A 68 20.24 32.59 5.28
CA VAL A 68 20.56 32.68 3.84
C VAL A 68 19.47 33.48 3.14
N SER A 69 19.84 34.65 2.64
CA SER A 69 18.93 35.55 1.91
C SER A 69 19.32 35.80 0.45
N VAL A 70 20.43 35.21 0.01
CA VAL A 70 20.99 35.34 -1.34
C VAL A 70 21.42 33.95 -1.82
N GLY A 71 21.39 33.70 -3.13
CA GLY A 71 21.89 32.45 -3.71
C GLY A 71 23.39 32.27 -3.50
N GLY A 72 23.83 31.04 -3.32
CA GLY A 72 25.23 30.70 -3.06
C GLY A 72 25.42 29.33 -2.44
N ALA A 73 26.68 28.96 -2.23
CA ALA A 73 27.06 27.73 -1.53
C ALA A 73 27.63 28.07 -0.15
N TYR A 74 27.15 27.40 0.89
CA TYR A 74 27.43 27.68 2.29
C TYR A 74 27.91 26.39 2.96
N THR A 75 29.02 26.43 3.66
CA THR A 75 29.49 25.34 4.52
C THR A 75 29.42 25.80 5.97
N LEU A 76 28.79 25.00 6.82
CA LEU A 76 28.61 25.29 8.23
C LEU A 76 29.58 24.46 9.08
N THR A 77 30.21 25.12 10.04
CA THR A 77 31.00 24.53 11.11
C THR A 77 30.66 25.26 12.40
N GLY A 78 30.52 24.56 13.53
CA GLY A 78 30.07 25.18 14.77
C GLY A 78 28.89 24.44 15.40
N ASP A 79 27.94 25.16 16.00
CA ASP A 79 26.80 24.59 16.73
C ASP A 79 25.49 25.27 16.27
N TYR A 80 25.25 25.31 14.96
CA TYR A 80 24.05 25.93 14.37
C TYR A 80 22.80 25.08 14.66
N THR A 81 21.95 25.54 15.56
CA THR A 81 20.68 24.84 15.86
C THR A 81 19.60 25.11 14.79
N ASN A 82 19.76 26.18 14.02
CA ASN A 82 18.74 26.65 13.07
C ASN A 82 19.36 27.20 11.78
N VAL A 83 18.76 26.88 10.64
CA VAL A 83 19.06 27.50 9.35
C VAL A 83 17.77 28.00 8.71
N LEU A 84 17.79 29.25 8.23
CA LEU A 84 16.67 29.90 7.58
C LEU A 84 17.06 30.31 6.17
N ILE A 85 16.29 29.88 5.17
CA ILE A 85 16.52 30.20 3.75
C ILE A 85 15.25 30.85 3.20
N GLY A 86 15.33 32.13 2.84
CA GLY A 86 14.17 32.88 2.37
C GLY A 86 14.53 34.28 1.87
N ALA A 87 13.53 35.07 1.48
CA ALA A 87 13.76 36.43 0.98
C ALA A 87 13.67 37.45 2.13
N LEU A 88 14.50 38.50 2.11
CA LEU A 88 14.32 39.63 3.02
C LEU A 88 12.99 40.34 2.72
N THR A 89 12.29 40.83 3.75
CA THR A 89 11.04 41.61 3.57
C THR A 89 11.23 42.91 2.76
N THR A 90 12.46 43.40 2.66
CA THR A 90 12.84 44.56 1.86
C THR A 90 12.98 44.25 0.38
N GLU A 91 13.08 42.96 0.01
CA GLU A 91 13.20 42.49 -1.36
C GLU A 91 11.83 42.05 -1.90
N SER A 92 11.59 42.28 -3.19
CA SER A 92 10.31 41.92 -3.82
C SER A 92 10.34 40.47 -4.31
N GLY A 93 9.63 39.58 -3.62
CA GLY A 93 9.37 38.21 -4.08
C GLY A 93 10.01 37.12 -3.24
N ILE A 94 9.98 35.89 -3.76
CA ILE A 94 10.62 34.72 -3.13
C ILE A 94 12.05 34.62 -3.66
N LEU A 95 12.99 34.18 -2.82
CA LEU A 95 14.33 33.82 -3.26
C LEU A 95 14.23 32.88 -4.46
N ASN A 96 15.00 33.11 -5.52
CA ASN A 96 14.85 32.40 -6.80
C ASN A 96 16.19 31.98 -7.43
N THR A 97 17.24 31.95 -6.61
CA THR A 97 18.59 31.60 -7.02
C THR A 97 19.03 30.33 -6.28
N ALA A 98 19.89 29.53 -6.89
CA ALA A 98 20.33 28.28 -6.30
C ALA A 98 21.04 28.50 -4.95
N VAL A 99 20.68 27.69 -3.96
CA VAL A 99 21.27 27.67 -2.63
C VAL A 99 21.76 26.26 -2.33
N THR A 100 23.01 26.14 -1.88
CA THR A 100 23.55 24.89 -1.35
C THR A 100 24.02 25.12 0.08
N VAL A 101 23.58 24.30 1.04
CA VAL A 101 24.04 24.34 2.43
C VAL A 101 24.60 22.98 2.81
N ASN A 102 25.88 22.94 3.14
CA ASN A 102 26.54 21.77 3.71
C ASN A 102 26.71 21.97 5.22
N ALA A 103 25.89 21.27 6.00
CA ALA A 103 25.90 21.23 7.46
C ALA A 103 26.58 19.96 8.03
N ALA A 104 27.30 19.20 7.22
CA ALA A 104 27.98 17.99 7.70
C ALA A 104 29.07 18.27 8.75
N GLY A 105 29.65 19.47 8.73
CA GLY A 105 30.63 19.93 9.71
C GLY A 105 30.03 20.60 10.95
N ASP A 106 28.70 20.71 11.02
CA ASP A 106 28.00 21.27 12.16
C ASP A 106 27.96 20.27 13.32
N THR A 107 28.18 20.74 14.54
CA THR A 107 28.33 19.90 15.74
C THR A 107 27.11 19.92 16.66
N ALA A 108 26.08 20.67 16.28
CA ALA A 108 24.81 20.68 16.99
C ALA A 108 24.21 19.29 17.07
N SER A 109 23.61 18.93 18.22
CA SER A 109 22.86 17.68 18.32
C SER A 109 21.58 17.71 17.50
N THR A 110 21.03 18.92 17.31
CA THR A 110 19.78 19.14 16.59
C THR A 110 19.85 20.31 15.64
N LEU A 111 19.31 20.16 14.44
CA LEU A 111 19.27 21.21 13.43
C LEU A 111 17.87 21.35 12.82
N SER A 112 17.30 22.56 12.88
CA SER A 112 16.01 22.88 12.26
C SER A 112 16.23 23.79 11.05
N ILE A 113 15.75 23.36 9.89
CA ILE A 113 15.96 24.03 8.60
C ILE A 113 14.61 24.39 8.00
N LEU A 114 14.40 25.67 7.76
CA LEU A 114 13.20 26.19 7.09
C LEU A 114 13.61 26.88 5.79
N ALA A 115 13.13 26.37 4.65
CA ALA A 115 13.53 26.84 3.34
C ALA A 115 12.35 27.13 2.42
N SER A 116 12.36 28.32 1.82
CA SER A 116 11.47 28.74 0.75
C SER A 116 12.27 29.41 -0.35
N ASN A 117 12.48 28.70 -1.46
CA ASN A 117 13.26 29.16 -2.61
C ASN A 117 12.62 28.64 -3.90
N LEU A 118 12.38 29.49 -4.89
CA LEU A 118 11.95 29.10 -6.24
C LEU A 118 13.13 28.60 -7.10
N GLY A 119 14.37 28.91 -6.71
CA GLY A 119 15.57 28.23 -7.21
C GLY A 119 15.74 26.86 -6.57
N SER A 120 16.85 26.18 -6.86
CA SER A 120 17.16 24.92 -6.17
C SER A 120 17.64 25.16 -4.75
N THR A 121 17.26 24.28 -3.82
CA THR A 121 17.83 24.25 -2.45
C THR A 121 18.41 22.89 -2.17
N ASP A 122 19.73 22.80 -2.10
CA ASP A 122 20.45 21.55 -1.83
C ASP A 122 21.01 21.58 -0.40
N ILE A 123 20.59 20.66 0.43
CA ILE A 123 20.96 20.56 1.84
C ILE A 123 21.68 19.23 2.08
N THR A 124 22.88 19.27 2.63
CA THR A 124 23.58 18.10 3.17
C THR A 124 23.71 18.25 4.68
N VAL A 125 23.34 17.22 5.43
CA VAL A 125 23.39 17.23 6.91
C VAL A 125 24.43 16.24 7.43
N GLY A 126 24.88 16.46 8.67
CA GLY A 126 25.76 15.54 9.39
C GLY A 126 24.97 14.61 10.29
N ASP A 127 25.55 14.21 11.42
CA ASP A 127 24.93 13.30 12.40
C ASP A 127 23.86 13.96 13.29
N GLN A 128 23.48 15.20 12.99
CA GLN A 128 22.43 15.90 13.74
C GLN A 128 21.08 15.23 13.48
N SER A 129 20.19 15.28 14.48
CA SER A 129 18.77 15.00 14.27
C SER A 129 18.01 16.29 14.01
N GLY A 130 16.83 16.26 13.40
CA GLY A 130 16.19 17.53 13.11
C GLY A 130 14.94 17.54 12.28
N THR A 131 14.63 18.74 11.79
CA THR A 131 13.49 18.98 10.91
C THR A 131 13.96 19.76 9.70
N TYR A 132 13.54 19.33 8.52
CA TYR A 132 13.69 20.06 7.28
C TYR A 132 12.32 20.34 6.67
N VAL A 133 12.04 21.60 6.39
CA VAL A 133 10.79 22.03 5.74
C VAL A 133 11.14 22.76 4.45
N ALA A 134 10.78 22.15 3.31
CA ALA A 134 11.04 22.65 1.96
C ALA A 134 9.73 23.06 1.29
N THR A 135 9.47 24.36 1.18
CA THR A 135 8.10 24.82 0.89
C THR A 135 7.88 25.43 -0.48
N ALA A 136 8.93 25.57 -1.28
CA ALA A 136 8.87 26.11 -2.63
C ALA A 136 10.03 25.57 -3.48
N GLY A 137 9.86 25.63 -4.81
CA GLY A 137 10.87 25.23 -5.78
C GLY A 137 11.21 23.75 -5.73
N THR A 138 12.41 23.41 -6.18
CA THR A 138 12.96 22.04 -6.14
C THR A 138 14.03 21.96 -5.06
N SER A 139 14.00 20.93 -4.25
CA SER A 139 14.98 20.75 -3.18
C SER A 139 15.64 19.38 -3.19
N THR A 140 16.90 19.33 -2.80
CA THR A 140 17.61 18.10 -2.45
C THR A 140 17.88 18.11 -0.95
N PHE A 141 17.50 17.04 -0.25
CA PHE A 141 17.90 16.79 1.13
C PHE A 141 18.72 15.52 1.17
N ASP A 142 19.97 15.62 1.62
CA ASP A 142 20.91 14.50 1.71
C ASP A 142 21.34 14.28 3.15
N ALA A 143 20.79 13.23 3.75
CA ALA A 143 21.18 12.68 5.04
C ALA A 143 21.82 11.27 4.89
N SER A 144 22.29 10.89 3.70
CA SER A 144 22.82 9.54 3.43
C SER A 144 23.96 9.12 4.37
N ALA A 145 24.77 10.08 4.82
CA ALA A 145 25.87 9.86 5.76
C ALA A 145 25.48 10.08 7.23
N SER A 146 24.20 10.38 7.52
CA SER A 146 23.72 10.71 8.86
C SER A 146 23.28 9.48 9.64
N ALA A 147 23.66 9.42 10.92
CA ALA A 147 23.03 8.56 11.92
C ALA A 147 21.84 9.25 12.63
N GLY A 148 21.60 10.53 12.36
CA GLY A 148 20.56 11.34 12.97
C GLY A 148 19.16 10.99 12.47
N SER A 149 18.16 11.35 13.27
CA SER A 149 16.73 11.14 12.96
C SER A 149 16.12 12.41 12.41
N TRP A 150 15.45 12.33 11.26
CA TRP A 150 14.94 13.51 10.55
C TRP A 150 13.45 13.48 10.32
N THR A 151 12.80 14.63 10.52
CA THR A 151 11.46 14.91 9.99
C THR A 151 11.60 15.81 8.76
N VAL A 152 11.20 15.33 7.60
CA VAL A 152 11.26 16.08 6.34
C VAL A 152 9.83 16.35 5.84
N SER A 153 9.53 17.59 5.49
CA SER A 153 8.23 17.98 4.97
C SER A 153 8.39 18.83 3.70
N THR A 154 7.74 18.43 2.62
CA THR A 154 7.81 19.12 1.33
C THR A 154 6.48 19.78 0.97
N GLY A 155 6.53 20.81 0.13
CA GLY A 155 5.35 21.57 -0.30
C GLY A 155 4.60 20.95 -1.47
N ALA A 156 3.29 21.24 -1.55
CA ALA A 156 2.48 20.87 -2.71
C ALA A 156 3.03 21.44 -4.02
N GLY A 157 2.92 20.67 -5.11
CA GLY A 157 3.35 21.09 -6.44
C GLY A 157 4.86 21.24 -6.63
N THR A 158 5.65 20.76 -5.66
CA THR A 158 7.12 20.71 -5.75
C THR A 158 7.60 19.34 -6.22
N THR A 159 8.87 19.29 -6.62
CA THR A 159 9.58 18.04 -6.95
C THR A 159 10.92 18.07 -6.23
N ASN A 160 11.08 17.17 -5.28
CA ASN A 160 12.24 17.12 -4.40
C ASN A 160 12.90 15.75 -4.44
N THR A 161 14.18 15.73 -4.12
CA THR A 161 14.95 14.50 -3.89
C THR A 161 15.31 14.44 -2.42
N ILE A 162 14.93 13.37 -1.75
CA ILE A 162 15.16 13.17 -0.31
C ILE A 162 15.92 11.86 -0.16
N THR A 163 17.13 11.93 0.40
CA THR A 163 17.92 10.75 0.79
C THR A 163 18.04 10.72 2.31
N LEU A 164 17.57 9.65 2.92
CA LEU A 164 17.51 9.46 4.36
C LEU A 164 18.73 8.68 4.86
N GLY A 165 19.08 8.91 6.12
CA GLY A 165 20.19 8.26 6.80
C GLY A 165 19.74 7.03 7.61
N SER A 166 20.67 6.48 8.40
CA SER A 166 20.42 5.27 9.20
C SER A 166 19.58 5.46 10.47
N GLY A 167 19.15 6.69 10.76
CA GLY A 167 18.29 7.02 11.90
C GLY A 167 16.84 6.58 11.75
N VAL A 168 15.97 7.14 12.60
CA VAL A 168 14.52 7.00 12.46
C VAL A 168 14.00 8.23 11.74
N ASN A 169 13.44 8.05 10.55
CA ASN A 169 13.06 9.20 9.72
C ASN A 169 11.56 9.22 9.41
N TYR A 170 11.05 10.43 9.28
CA TYR A 170 9.66 10.71 8.94
C TYR A 170 9.63 11.66 7.75
N VAL A 171 9.00 11.26 6.65
CA VAL A 171 8.81 12.12 5.48
C VAL A 171 7.33 12.37 5.27
N ILE A 172 6.97 13.62 5.01
CA ILE A 172 5.63 14.02 4.59
C ILE A 172 5.79 14.71 3.24
N SER A 173 5.35 14.02 2.19
CA SER A 173 5.43 14.47 0.82
C SER A 173 4.08 15.01 0.36
N GLU A 174 3.96 16.33 0.20
CA GLU A 174 2.80 16.95 -0.48
C GLU A 174 3.05 17.12 -1.99
N GLY A 175 4.29 16.88 -2.44
CA GLY A 175 4.75 17.09 -3.81
C GLY A 175 4.82 15.81 -4.65
N LYS A 176 5.66 15.86 -5.70
CA LYS A 176 6.01 14.74 -6.57
C LYS A 176 7.47 14.40 -6.32
N ASP A 177 7.73 13.66 -5.26
CA ASP A 177 9.07 13.57 -4.70
C ASP A 177 9.73 12.22 -4.97
N THR A 178 11.06 12.22 -5.03
CA THR A 178 11.88 11.01 -5.02
C THR A 178 12.46 10.84 -3.62
N ILE A 179 12.14 9.74 -2.96
CA ILE A 179 12.51 9.46 -1.57
C ILE A 179 13.28 8.14 -1.53
N ASP A 180 14.54 8.19 -1.10
CA ASP A 180 15.39 7.03 -0.84
C ASP A 180 15.70 6.95 0.66
N GLY A 181 15.24 5.87 1.30
CA GLY A 181 15.49 5.51 2.68
C GLY A 181 15.94 4.05 2.76
N SER A 182 16.96 3.69 1.99
CA SER A 182 17.48 2.31 1.96
C SER A 182 18.11 1.84 3.29
N GLY A 183 18.42 2.76 4.22
CA GLY A 183 18.89 2.47 5.58
C GLY A 183 17.97 3.07 6.64
N GLY A 184 18.11 2.61 7.89
CA GLY A 184 17.32 3.13 9.01
C GLY A 184 15.92 2.54 9.13
N ASN A 185 15.05 3.22 9.89
CA ASN A 185 13.63 2.89 10.00
C ASN A 185 12.81 4.12 9.58
N ASP A 186 12.20 4.01 8.41
CA ASP A 186 11.57 5.15 7.75
C ASP A 186 10.07 5.02 7.71
N THR A 187 9.40 6.14 8.00
CA THR A 187 7.97 6.31 7.79
C THR A 187 7.75 7.42 6.77
N VAL A 188 7.05 7.11 5.68
CA VAL A 188 6.73 8.06 4.61
C VAL A 188 5.23 8.23 4.49
N THR A 189 4.74 9.45 4.55
CA THR A 189 3.35 9.80 4.23
C THR A 189 3.32 10.53 2.90
N LEU A 190 2.58 10.00 1.93
CA LEU A 190 2.36 10.58 0.62
C LEU A 190 0.99 11.24 0.59
N LEU A 191 0.98 12.56 0.45
CA LEU A 191 -0.21 13.39 0.26
C LEU A 191 -0.29 13.93 -1.18
N GLY A 192 0.87 14.05 -1.85
CA GLY A 192 0.97 14.32 -3.27
C GLY A 192 1.27 13.04 -4.06
N GLY A 193 0.59 12.86 -5.20
CA GLY A 193 0.74 11.66 -6.03
C GLY A 193 1.90 11.75 -7.01
N SER A 194 2.25 10.62 -7.64
CA SER A 194 3.41 10.50 -8.55
C SER A 194 4.77 10.66 -7.89
N SER A 195 4.87 10.38 -6.60
CA SER A 195 6.14 10.22 -5.88
C SER A 195 6.78 8.87 -6.21
N THR A 196 8.10 8.80 -6.13
CA THR A 196 8.89 7.57 -6.20
C THR A 196 9.56 7.33 -4.86
N VAL A 197 9.32 6.19 -4.24
CA VAL A 197 9.73 5.86 -2.87
C VAL A 197 10.47 4.54 -2.87
N SER A 198 11.67 4.50 -2.29
CA SER A 198 12.47 3.30 -2.09
C SER A 198 12.95 3.24 -0.65
N LEU A 199 12.41 2.32 0.15
CA LEU A 199 12.73 2.20 1.58
C LEU A 199 13.28 0.82 1.94
N GLY A 200 14.03 0.77 3.04
CA GLY A 200 14.63 -0.43 3.58
C GLY A 200 13.65 -1.34 4.33
N THR A 201 14.20 -2.14 5.24
CA THR A 201 13.46 -3.12 6.05
C THR A 201 12.68 -2.42 7.16
N GLY A 202 11.47 -2.90 7.45
CA GLY A 202 10.63 -2.38 8.53
C GLY A 202 9.99 -1.03 8.22
N ALA A 203 9.96 -0.64 6.95
CA ALA A 203 9.44 0.66 6.54
C ALA A 203 7.90 0.72 6.65
N VAL A 204 7.39 1.93 6.86
CA VAL A 204 5.96 2.21 6.87
C VAL A 204 5.65 3.29 5.83
N VAL A 205 4.76 2.99 4.89
CA VAL A 205 4.27 3.98 3.92
C VAL A 205 2.78 4.19 4.12
N VAL A 206 2.35 5.44 4.27
CA VAL A 206 0.96 5.86 4.23
C VAL A 206 0.75 6.57 2.89
N ASP A 207 0.21 5.85 1.91
CA ASP A 207 -0.15 6.38 0.61
C ASP A 207 -1.61 6.87 0.62
N ALA A 208 -1.78 8.19 0.79
CA ALA A 208 -3.07 8.84 0.69
C ALA A 208 -3.28 9.51 -0.69
N ALA A 209 -2.39 9.23 -1.64
CA ALA A 209 -2.37 9.86 -2.94
C ALA A 209 -2.59 8.82 -4.04
N SER A 210 -2.14 9.12 -5.26
CA SER A 210 -2.42 8.30 -6.43
C SER A 210 -1.22 8.24 -7.36
N SER A 211 -1.07 7.11 -8.02
CA SER A 211 -0.04 6.89 -9.04
C SER A 211 1.38 7.01 -8.49
N ASP A 212 1.59 6.58 -7.26
CA ASP A 212 2.89 6.54 -6.61
C ASP A 212 3.63 5.25 -6.97
N SER A 213 4.96 5.31 -6.99
CA SER A 213 5.83 4.16 -7.20
C SER A 213 6.57 3.87 -5.90
N ILE A 214 6.18 2.81 -5.21
CA ILE A 214 6.65 2.48 -3.87
C ILE A 214 7.37 1.14 -3.91
N THR A 215 8.63 1.12 -3.46
CA THR A 215 9.40 -0.10 -3.21
C THR A 215 9.85 -0.11 -1.76
N VAL A 216 9.62 -1.23 -1.07
CA VAL A 216 10.01 -1.41 0.34
C VAL A 216 10.75 -2.72 0.57
N GLY A 217 11.52 -2.77 1.65
CA GLY A 217 12.25 -3.94 2.10
C GLY A 217 11.38 -4.93 2.87
N ASP A 218 12.03 -5.86 3.56
CA ASP A 218 11.37 -6.89 4.38
C ASP A 218 10.56 -6.30 5.54
N SER A 219 9.54 -7.03 6.00
CA SER A 219 8.75 -6.68 7.17
C SER A 219 8.12 -5.28 7.13
N SER A 220 7.87 -4.76 5.92
CA SER A 220 7.34 -3.41 5.70
C SER A 220 5.81 -3.41 5.57
N THR A 221 5.19 -2.26 5.82
CA THR A 221 3.74 -2.07 5.66
C THR A 221 3.44 -0.88 4.76
N VAL A 222 2.55 -1.05 3.79
CA VAL A 222 2.01 0.02 2.95
C VAL A 222 0.50 0.15 3.18
N PHE A 223 0.03 1.35 3.49
CA PHE A 223 -1.38 1.67 3.71
C PHE A 223 -1.90 2.51 2.56
N GLY A 224 -3.11 2.19 2.08
CA GLY A 224 -3.81 2.96 1.05
C GLY A 224 -3.19 2.81 -0.33
N GLY A 225 -3.32 3.88 -1.11
CA GLY A 225 -2.95 3.94 -2.52
C GLY A 225 -4.15 3.89 -3.46
N PHE A 226 -4.06 4.67 -4.54
CA PHE A 226 -4.97 4.60 -5.68
C PHE A 226 -4.23 4.58 -7.01
N GLY A 227 -4.29 3.45 -7.71
CA GLY A 227 -3.59 3.30 -8.99
C GLY A 227 -2.08 3.42 -8.86
N SER A 228 -1.54 3.06 -7.69
CA SER A 228 -0.11 3.08 -7.38
C SER A 228 0.54 1.73 -7.75
N THR A 229 1.87 1.73 -7.89
CA THR A 229 2.66 0.50 -7.99
C THR A 229 3.38 0.27 -6.67
N VAL A 230 3.18 -0.88 -6.05
CA VAL A 230 3.76 -1.23 -4.74
C VAL A 230 4.57 -2.52 -4.86
N GLY A 231 5.86 -2.47 -4.50
CA GLY A 231 6.80 -3.58 -4.61
C GLY A 231 7.45 -3.94 -3.28
N PHE A 232 7.46 -5.23 -2.94
CA PHE A 232 8.15 -5.78 -1.79
C PHE A 232 9.35 -6.60 -2.23
N SER A 233 10.54 -6.15 -1.86
CA SER A 233 11.81 -6.82 -2.17
C SER A 233 12.24 -7.85 -1.11
N GLY A 234 11.61 -7.83 0.07
CA GLY A 234 11.91 -8.71 1.20
C GLY A 234 11.16 -10.04 1.20
N ALA A 235 11.27 -10.76 2.32
CA ALA A 235 10.64 -12.07 2.52
C ALA A 235 9.14 -11.95 2.89
N THR A 236 8.78 -10.85 3.56
CA THR A 236 7.43 -10.59 4.07
C THR A 236 7.05 -9.13 3.89
N GLY A 237 5.76 -8.87 3.77
CA GLY A 237 5.20 -7.53 3.68
C GLY A 237 3.71 -7.51 3.96
N THR A 238 3.17 -6.33 4.23
CA THR A 238 1.73 -6.11 4.39
C THR A 238 1.25 -4.93 3.55
N VAL A 239 0.15 -5.09 2.84
CA VAL A 239 -0.61 -4.00 2.21
C VAL A 239 -1.99 -3.92 2.84
N VAL A 240 -2.44 -2.71 3.16
CA VAL A 240 -3.76 -2.48 3.75
C VAL A 240 -4.52 -1.41 2.97
N GLY A 241 -5.69 -1.73 2.43
CA GLY A 241 -6.59 -0.72 1.85
C GLY A 241 -6.19 -0.16 0.48
N ALA A 242 -5.34 -0.87 -0.27
CA ALA A 242 -4.95 -0.50 -1.63
C ALA A 242 -6.13 -0.61 -2.61
N ILE A 243 -6.27 0.37 -3.52
CA ILE A 243 -7.39 0.45 -4.47
C ILE A 243 -6.87 0.62 -5.91
N GLY A 244 -7.10 -0.37 -6.76
CA GLY A 244 -6.69 -0.26 -8.17
C GLY A 244 -5.18 -0.33 -8.38
N ASP A 245 -4.45 -0.83 -7.38
CA ASP A 245 -2.99 -0.83 -7.36
C ASP A 245 -2.41 -2.07 -8.04
N THR A 246 -1.20 -1.93 -8.57
CA THR A 246 -0.35 -3.05 -8.98
C THR A 246 0.59 -3.39 -7.83
N ILE A 247 0.44 -4.58 -7.25
CA ILE A 247 1.16 -5.01 -6.06
C ILE A 247 2.04 -6.21 -6.40
N THR A 248 3.34 -6.11 -6.10
CA THR A 248 4.32 -7.15 -6.38
C THR A 248 5.10 -7.55 -5.13
N ALA A 249 5.38 -8.85 -4.97
CA ALA A 249 6.27 -9.33 -3.91
C ALA A 249 7.14 -10.50 -4.36
N ALA A 250 8.43 -10.44 -4.03
CA ALA A 250 9.39 -11.50 -4.34
C ALA A 250 9.19 -12.77 -3.48
N SER A 251 8.46 -12.68 -2.37
CA SER A 251 8.21 -13.79 -1.46
C SER A 251 6.77 -13.76 -0.93
N SER A 252 6.54 -13.73 0.39
CA SER A 252 5.20 -13.83 0.97
C SER A 252 4.60 -12.46 1.23
N LEU A 253 3.29 -12.33 1.04
CA LEU A 253 2.57 -11.07 1.20
C LEU A 253 1.23 -11.27 1.89
N LEU A 254 0.91 -10.37 2.82
CA LEU A 254 -0.43 -10.19 3.36
C LEU A 254 -1.07 -8.96 2.71
N VAL A 255 -2.24 -9.12 2.12
CA VAL A 255 -3.06 -8.00 1.63
C VAL A 255 -4.38 -8.00 2.40
N VAL A 256 -4.79 -6.84 2.92
CA VAL A 256 -6.01 -6.70 3.72
C VAL A 256 -6.85 -5.55 3.18
N HIS A 257 -8.16 -5.75 3.01
CA HIS A 257 -9.10 -4.73 2.53
C HIS A 257 -8.73 -4.12 1.17
N GLY A 258 -8.07 -4.89 0.30
CA GLY A 258 -7.74 -4.43 -1.05
C GLY A 258 -8.96 -4.44 -1.97
N THR A 259 -9.07 -3.45 -2.85
CA THR A 259 -10.16 -3.35 -3.84
C THR A 259 -9.61 -3.24 -5.25
N SER A 260 -10.06 -4.13 -6.14
CA SER A 260 -9.75 -4.08 -7.57
C SER A 260 -8.26 -4.04 -7.94
N ASN A 261 -7.42 -4.81 -7.25
CA ASN A 261 -5.97 -4.77 -7.42
C ASN A 261 -5.46 -5.78 -8.46
N ASP A 262 -4.25 -5.55 -8.96
CA ASP A 262 -3.47 -6.55 -9.70
C ASP A 262 -2.31 -7.03 -8.81
N ILE A 263 -2.34 -8.28 -8.37
CA ILE A 263 -1.45 -8.83 -7.35
C ILE A 263 -0.57 -9.93 -7.96
N ASP A 264 0.75 -9.75 -7.94
CA ASP A 264 1.74 -10.76 -8.37
C ASP A 264 2.76 -11.07 -7.26
N VAL A 265 2.64 -12.27 -6.69
CA VAL A 265 3.39 -12.69 -5.50
C VAL A 265 4.12 -14.00 -5.80
N SER A 266 5.44 -13.97 -5.90
CA SER A 266 6.21 -15.19 -6.20
C SER A 266 6.05 -16.28 -5.13
N GLY A 267 5.80 -15.90 -3.87
CA GLY A 267 5.59 -16.81 -2.74
C GLY A 267 4.12 -16.99 -2.36
N ALA A 268 3.86 -17.01 -1.05
CA ALA A 268 2.52 -17.21 -0.51
C ALA A 268 1.78 -15.86 -0.36
N LEU A 269 0.58 -15.77 -0.91
CA LEU A 269 -0.36 -14.68 -0.70
C LEU A 269 -1.41 -15.09 0.33
N THR A 270 -1.63 -14.24 1.33
CA THR A 270 -2.87 -14.21 2.12
C THR A 270 -3.63 -12.94 1.77
N PHE A 271 -4.84 -13.06 1.23
CA PHE A 271 -5.68 -11.92 0.89
C PHE A 271 -6.94 -11.94 1.76
N ILE A 272 -7.15 -10.92 2.57
CA ILE A 272 -8.24 -10.85 3.56
C ILE A 272 -9.16 -9.68 3.25
N SER A 273 -10.46 -9.95 3.22
CA SER A 273 -11.52 -8.97 3.01
C SER A 273 -11.36 -8.18 1.71
N GLY A 274 -10.91 -8.87 0.66
CA GLY A 274 -10.82 -8.30 -0.69
C GLY A 274 -12.19 -8.04 -1.32
N THR A 275 -12.30 -7.01 -2.16
CA THR A 275 -13.52 -6.69 -2.93
C THR A 275 -13.19 -6.26 -4.38
N GLY A 276 -14.22 -6.14 -5.22
CA GLY A 276 -14.06 -5.68 -6.60
C GLY A 276 -13.32 -6.69 -7.47
N THR A 277 -12.79 -6.25 -8.61
CA THR A 277 -12.17 -7.15 -9.59
C THR A 277 -10.67 -7.25 -9.37
N THR A 278 -10.21 -8.34 -8.75
CA THR A 278 -8.80 -8.53 -8.39
C THR A 278 -8.17 -9.65 -9.19
N THR A 279 -7.05 -9.37 -9.86
CA THR A 279 -6.21 -10.41 -10.49
C THR A 279 -5.15 -10.86 -9.49
N ILE A 280 -4.97 -12.17 -9.38
CA ILE A 280 -4.06 -12.80 -8.42
C ILE A 280 -3.18 -13.82 -9.13
N SER A 281 -1.90 -13.52 -9.24
CA SER A 281 -0.83 -14.45 -9.55
C SER A 281 -0.04 -14.73 -8.27
N ALA A 282 -0.01 -15.98 -7.81
CA ALA A 282 0.72 -16.33 -6.59
C ALA A 282 1.44 -17.69 -6.66
N GLY A 283 2.51 -17.88 -5.88
CA GLY A 283 3.02 -19.22 -5.61
C GLY A 283 1.95 -20.09 -4.94
N THR A 284 1.28 -19.55 -3.92
CA THR A 284 0.11 -20.14 -3.27
C THR A 284 -0.82 -19.02 -2.85
N ALA A 285 -2.13 -19.20 -2.99
CA ALA A 285 -3.11 -18.18 -2.60
C ALA A 285 -4.07 -18.71 -1.54
N THR A 286 -4.18 -17.99 -0.42
CA THR A 286 -5.27 -18.14 0.55
C THR A 286 -6.07 -16.86 0.57
N ILE A 287 -7.33 -16.94 0.14
CA ILE A 287 -8.17 -15.79 -0.13
C ILE A 287 -9.43 -15.89 0.73
N PHE A 288 -9.65 -14.89 1.57
CA PHE A 288 -10.88 -14.67 2.33
C PHE A 288 -11.57 -13.45 1.73
N GLY A 289 -12.56 -13.67 0.86
CA GLY A 289 -13.31 -12.61 0.22
C GLY A 289 -14.19 -11.83 1.21
N ALA A 290 -14.42 -10.55 0.92
CA ALA A 290 -15.58 -9.83 1.42
C ALA A 290 -16.67 -9.83 0.33
N ALA A 291 -17.76 -9.09 0.57
CA ALA A 291 -18.89 -9.05 -0.35
C ALA A 291 -18.51 -8.56 -1.75
N GLY A 292 -18.84 -9.37 -2.76
CA GLY A 292 -18.71 -8.97 -4.16
C GLY A 292 -17.26 -8.96 -4.65
N LEU A 293 -16.46 -9.92 -4.22
CA LEU A 293 -15.13 -10.14 -4.80
C LEU A 293 -15.25 -10.91 -6.12
N ASP A 294 -14.70 -10.32 -7.19
CA ASP A 294 -14.45 -10.99 -8.46
C ASP A 294 -12.94 -11.28 -8.56
N ALA A 295 -12.52 -12.49 -8.17
CA ALA A 295 -11.10 -12.87 -8.17
C ALA A 295 -10.74 -13.74 -9.39
N ILE A 296 -9.72 -13.33 -10.13
CA ILE A 296 -9.09 -14.14 -11.17
C ILE A 296 -7.81 -14.72 -10.59
N VAL A 297 -7.73 -16.04 -10.43
CA VAL A 297 -6.69 -16.69 -9.62
C VAL A 297 -5.83 -17.61 -10.49
N ASN A 298 -4.52 -17.38 -10.45
CA ASN A 298 -3.51 -18.25 -11.03
C ASN A 298 -2.45 -18.59 -9.98
N THR A 299 -2.32 -19.87 -9.66
CA THR A 299 -1.30 -20.35 -8.72
C THR A 299 -0.23 -21.19 -9.41
N THR A 300 1.02 -21.06 -8.97
CA THR A 300 2.18 -21.66 -9.66
C THR A 300 2.90 -22.74 -8.86
N SER A 301 2.72 -22.81 -7.53
CA SER A 301 3.46 -23.75 -6.66
C SER A 301 2.57 -24.66 -5.80
N SER A 302 1.38 -24.21 -5.39
CA SER A 302 0.39 -25.03 -4.67
C SER A 302 -1.03 -24.63 -5.03
N ALA A 303 -1.99 -25.47 -4.65
CA ALA A 303 -3.42 -25.20 -4.78
C ALA A 303 -3.85 -23.88 -4.13
N ALA A 304 -4.89 -23.26 -4.68
CA ALA A 304 -5.53 -22.09 -4.09
C ALA A 304 -6.64 -22.50 -3.12
N LEU A 305 -6.79 -21.74 -2.04
CA LEU A 305 -7.96 -21.77 -1.15
C LEU A 305 -8.71 -20.46 -1.27
N PHE A 306 -9.99 -20.55 -1.61
CA PHE A 306 -10.93 -19.44 -1.56
C PHE A 306 -12.03 -19.70 -0.55
N VAL A 307 -12.29 -18.73 0.31
CA VAL A 307 -13.43 -18.70 1.24
C VAL A 307 -14.14 -17.37 1.08
N GLY A 308 -15.35 -17.41 0.52
CA GLY A 308 -16.25 -16.27 0.43
C GLY A 308 -17.01 -16.02 1.73
N ASN A 309 -17.79 -14.95 1.73
CA ASN A 309 -18.63 -14.55 2.86
C ASN A 309 -20.04 -14.28 2.34
N GLU A 310 -20.71 -13.22 2.79
CA GLU A 310 -21.94 -12.71 2.18
C GLU A 310 -21.62 -11.91 0.93
N GLY A 311 -22.37 -12.10 -0.15
CA GLY A 311 -22.22 -11.38 -1.41
C GLY A 311 -22.37 -12.30 -2.61
N ASN A 312 -22.31 -11.73 -3.81
CA ASN A 312 -22.20 -12.55 -5.03
C ASN A 312 -20.73 -12.56 -5.42
N GLU A 313 -20.05 -13.67 -5.21
CA GLU A 313 -18.63 -13.81 -5.54
C GLU A 313 -18.45 -14.45 -6.92
N THR A 314 -17.46 -13.95 -7.67
CA THR A 314 -16.96 -14.59 -8.89
C THR A 314 -15.53 -15.06 -8.64
N ILE A 315 -15.28 -16.35 -8.78
CA ILE A 315 -13.93 -16.93 -8.71
C ILE A 315 -13.61 -17.61 -10.03
N ASP A 316 -12.63 -17.05 -10.73
CA ASP A 316 -12.14 -17.57 -11.99
C ASP A 316 -10.74 -18.17 -11.82
N GLY A 317 -10.70 -19.49 -11.64
CA GLY A 317 -9.49 -20.30 -11.66
C GLY A 317 -9.24 -20.99 -13.01
N SER A 318 -9.90 -20.58 -14.10
CA SER A 318 -9.81 -21.26 -15.41
C SER A 318 -8.40 -21.36 -15.97
N SER A 319 -7.51 -20.44 -15.57
CA SER A 319 -6.09 -20.44 -15.97
C SER A 319 -5.19 -21.20 -14.98
N ALA A 320 -5.71 -21.66 -13.84
CA ALA A 320 -4.94 -22.37 -12.84
C ALA A 320 -4.59 -23.80 -13.32
N SER A 321 -3.32 -24.15 -13.14
CA SER A 321 -2.79 -25.51 -13.40
C SER A 321 -2.75 -26.39 -12.15
N LEU A 322 -3.08 -25.80 -11.00
CA LEU A 322 -3.14 -26.43 -9.68
C LEU A 322 -4.56 -26.34 -9.14
N GLY A 323 -4.88 -27.19 -8.17
CA GLY A 323 -6.24 -27.32 -7.65
C GLY A 323 -6.77 -26.02 -7.03
N LEU A 324 -8.07 -25.81 -7.16
CA LEU A 324 -8.84 -24.76 -6.50
C LEU A 324 -9.79 -25.40 -5.47
N HIS A 325 -9.65 -25.00 -4.22
CA HIS A 325 -10.62 -25.30 -3.16
C HIS A 325 -11.44 -24.04 -2.90
N ALA A 326 -12.65 -23.97 -3.45
CA ALA A 326 -13.50 -22.79 -3.38
C ALA A 326 -14.76 -23.05 -2.54
N PHE A 327 -14.91 -22.27 -1.48
CA PHE A 327 -16.07 -22.25 -0.58
C PHE A 327 -16.74 -20.89 -0.72
N ALA A 328 -17.72 -20.77 -1.61
CA ALA A 328 -18.18 -19.46 -2.07
C ALA A 328 -19.03 -18.67 -1.07
N GLY A 329 -19.60 -19.31 -0.04
CA GLY A 329 -20.30 -18.60 1.02
C GLY A 329 -21.79 -18.35 0.70
N VAL A 330 -22.29 -17.17 1.02
CA VAL A 330 -23.72 -16.82 0.96
C VAL A 330 -23.97 -15.84 -0.19
N GLY A 331 -24.78 -16.26 -1.16
CA GLY A 331 -25.25 -15.43 -2.26
C GLY A 331 -25.23 -16.18 -3.58
N ASN A 332 -25.35 -15.43 -4.68
CA ASN A 332 -25.42 -16.02 -6.01
C ASN A 332 -24.03 -16.06 -6.65
N ASN A 333 -23.33 -17.17 -6.46
CA ASN A 333 -21.91 -17.28 -6.73
C ASN A 333 -21.59 -17.88 -8.10
N THR A 334 -20.49 -17.47 -8.70
CA THR A 334 -19.92 -18.09 -9.90
C THR A 334 -18.52 -18.62 -9.57
N VAL A 335 -18.31 -19.92 -9.72
CA VAL A 335 -17.01 -20.54 -9.46
C VAL A 335 -16.58 -21.35 -10.68
N ILE A 336 -15.38 -21.05 -11.19
CA ILE A 336 -14.78 -21.68 -12.35
C ILE A 336 -13.44 -22.30 -11.91
N GLY A 337 -13.36 -23.62 -11.97
CA GLY A 337 -12.16 -24.41 -11.76
C GLY A 337 -11.21 -24.37 -12.97
N GLY A 338 -10.07 -25.02 -12.82
CA GLY A 338 -8.98 -25.04 -13.77
C GLY A 338 -8.83 -26.38 -14.49
N SER A 339 -7.57 -26.77 -14.72
CA SER A 339 -7.25 -28.06 -15.34
C SER A 339 -6.96 -29.19 -14.35
N ALA A 340 -6.80 -28.83 -13.08
CA ALA A 340 -6.47 -29.72 -11.98
C ALA A 340 -7.74 -30.27 -11.30
N ALA A 341 -7.55 -31.08 -10.26
CA ALA A 341 -8.69 -31.59 -9.48
C ALA A 341 -9.15 -30.50 -8.50
N ASP A 342 -10.34 -29.98 -8.71
CA ASP A 342 -10.90 -28.88 -7.95
C ASP A 342 -11.99 -29.35 -6.98
N THR A 343 -12.22 -28.56 -5.93
CA THR A 343 -13.30 -28.73 -4.96
C THR A 343 -14.13 -27.46 -4.93
N LEU A 344 -15.35 -27.53 -5.44
CA LEU A 344 -16.21 -26.37 -5.65
C LEU A 344 -17.47 -26.49 -4.80
N VAL A 345 -17.68 -25.50 -3.92
CA VAL A 345 -18.83 -25.42 -3.03
C VAL A 345 -19.50 -24.07 -3.25
N GLY A 346 -20.72 -24.07 -3.79
CA GLY A 346 -21.47 -22.83 -4.06
C GLY A 346 -21.99 -22.13 -2.79
N GLY A 347 -22.15 -22.89 -1.71
CA GLY A 347 -22.73 -22.40 -0.45
C GLY A 347 -24.24 -22.15 -0.57
N THR A 348 -24.80 -21.18 0.14
CA THR A 348 -26.24 -20.90 0.11
C THR A 348 -26.59 -19.86 -0.95
N GLY A 349 -27.71 -20.01 -1.65
CA GLY A 349 -28.10 -19.15 -2.76
C GLY A 349 -27.84 -19.80 -4.12
N ASP A 350 -28.22 -19.12 -5.19
CA ASP A 350 -28.20 -19.71 -6.54
C ASP A 350 -26.80 -19.64 -7.13
N SER A 351 -26.12 -20.78 -7.31
CA SER A 351 -24.71 -20.80 -7.71
C SER A 351 -24.48 -21.49 -9.05
N THR A 352 -23.54 -20.97 -9.83
CA THR A 352 -23.04 -21.59 -11.06
C THR A 352 -21.62 -22.11 -10.83
N LEU A 353 -21.43 -23.42 -11.00
CA LEU A 353 -20.15 -24.09 -10.80
C LEU A 353 -19.70 -24.72 -12.13
N THR A 354 -18.46 -24.43 -12.51
CA THR A 354 -17.78 -25.00 -13.68
C THR A 354 -16.51 -25.67 -13.19
N GLY A 355 -16.37 -26.98 -13.38
CA GLY A 355 -15.19 -27.71 -12.94
C GLY A 355 -13.95 -27.44 -13.78
N GLY A 356 -14.13 -27.12 -15.05
CA GLY A 356 -13.04 -27.02 -16.01
C GLY A 356 -12.75 -28.36 -16.69
N SER A 357 -11.57 -28.46 -17.29
CA SER A 357 -11.17 -29.63 -18.09
C SER A 357 -10.08 -30.43 -17.39
N GLY A 358 -9.74 -31.62 -17.88
CA GLY A 358 -8.61 -32.37 -17.31
C GLY A 358 -9.02 -33.30 -16.18
N ALA A 359 -8.61 -33.00 -14.95
CA ALA A 359 -8.84 -33.90 -13.82
C ALA A 359 -10.29 -33.86 -13.31
N ALA A 360 -10.68 -34.90 -12.58
CA ALA A 360 -12.01 -34.99 -11.98
C ALA A 360 -12.16 -34.02 -10.79
N ASN A 361 -13.31 -33.37 -10.75
CA ASN A 361 -13.69 -32.36 -9.78
C ASN A 361 -14.71 -32.88 -8.77
N TYR A 362 -14.74 -32.23 -7.60
CA TYR A 362 -15.75 -32.41 -6.57
C TYR A 362 -16.66 -31.19 -6.53
N PHE A 363 -17.94 -31.39 -6.80
CA PHE A 363 -18.99 -30.40 -6.57
C PHE A 363 -19.70 -30.77 -5.28
N ILE A 364 -19.75 -29.88 -4.28
CA ILE A 364 -20.27 -30.22 -2.95
C ILE A 364 -21.50 -29.38 -2.62
N VAL A 365 -22.56 -30.04 -2.17
CA VAL A 365 -23.75 -29.43 -1.56
C VAL A 365 -23.99 -30.11 -0.21
N THR A 366 -24.10 -29.32 0.86
CA THR A 366 -24.21 -29.82 2.24
C THR A 366 -25.51 -29.35 2.89
N ASP A 367 -26.25 -30.26 3.50
CA ASP A 367 -27.47 -29.93 4.26
C ASP A 367 -27.16 -28.94 5.40
N GLY A 368 -28.04 -27.96 5.60
CA GLY A 368 -27.83 -26.85 6.54
C GLY A 368 -26.85 -25.75 6.08
N ALA A 369 -26.15 -25.95 4.97
CA ALA A 369 -25.29 -24.95 4.31
C ALA A 369 -25.62 -24.79 2.81
N ALA A 370 -26.79 -25.28 2.39
CA ALA A 370 -27.39 -25.14 1.08
C ALA A 370 -28.69 -24.32 1.16
N GLY A 371 -29.41 -24.16 0.05
CA GLY A 371 -30.72 -23.50 0.04
C GLY A 371 -31.00 -22.66 -1.21
N GLY A 372 -30.63 -23.16 -2.38
CA GLY A 372 -30.80 -22.46 -3.66
C GLY A 372 -30.74 -23.41 -4.86
N ASP A 373 -30.74 -22.83 -6.06
CA ASP A 373 -30.62 -23.55 -7.32
C ASP A 373 -29.14 -23.55 -7.79
N TYR A 374 -28.55 -24.73 -7.90
CA TYR A 374 -27.17 -24.94 -8.35
C TYR A 374 -27.15 -25.38 -9.81
N THR A 375 -26.30 -24.74 -10.60
CA THR A 375 -26.04 -25.12 -12.00
C THR A 375 -24.61 -25.62 -12.14
N ILE A 376 -24.45 -26.89 -12.49
CA ILE A 376 -23.16 -27.49 -12.81
C ILE A 376 -23.03 -27.52 -14.33
N THR A 377 -22.15 -26.68 -14.87
CA THR A 377 -22.14 -26.34 -16.31
C THR A 377 -21.49 -27.42 -17.18
N ASP A 378 -20.60 -28.23 -16.59
CA ASP A 378 -19.69 -29.10 -17.33
C ASP A 378 -19.45 -30.43 -16.60
N PHE A 379 -20.44 -30.94 -15.86
CA PHE A 379 -20.27 -32.17 -15.06
C PHE A 379 -19.75 -33.38 -15.86
N GLY A 380 -20.06 -33.46 -17.16
CA GLY A 380 -19.55 -34.51 -18.06
C GLY A 380 -18.16 -34.25 -18.66
N SER A 381 -17.48 -33.13 -18.34
CA SER A 381 -16.21 -32.73 -18.95
C SER A 381 -15.04 -33.66 -18.60
N ALA A 382 -15.07 -34.27 -17.42
CA ALA A 382 -14.06 -35.19 -16.93
C ALA A 382 -14.72 -36.48 -16.39
N ALA A 383 -14.18 -37.62 -16.81
CA ALA A 383 -14.59 -38.90 -16.25
C ALA A 383 -14.19 -38.95 -14.76
N GLY A 384 -15.18 -39.21 -13.90
CA GLY A 384 -14.97 -39.26 -12.45
C GLY A 384 -15.31 -37.97 -11.71
N ASN A 385 -15.85 -36.94 -12.37
CA ASN A 385 -16.51 -35.84 -11.65
C ASN A 385 -17.54 -36.40 -10.66
N ILE A 386 -17.52 -35.88 -9.43
CA ILE A 386 -18.36 -36.33 -8.32
C ILE A 386 -19.23 -35.18 -7.83
N MET A 387 -20.52 -35.46 -7.67
CA MET A 387 -21.45 -34.66 -6.88
C MET A 387 -21.49 -35.19 -5.44
N ALA A 388 -20.90 -34.48 -4.51
CA ALA A 388 -20.93 -34.81 -3.10
C ALA A 388 -22.16 -34.19 -2.41
N LEU A 389 -23.05 -35.03 -1.89
CA LEU A 389 -24.26 -34.64 -1.17
C LEU A 389 -24.14 -35.08 0.29
N TYR A 390 -23.77 -34.14 1.15
CA TYR A 390 -23.48 -34.44 2.56
C TYR A 390 -24.59 -33.98 3.49
N GLY A 391 -24.95 -34.79 4.48
CA GLY A 391 -25.96 -34.47 5.51
C GLY A 391 -27.40 -34.84 5.14
N TYR A 392 -27.68 -35.15 3.88
CA TYR A 392 -29.04 -35.46 3.41
C TYR A 392 -29.54 -36.87 3.74
N GLY A 393 -28.69 -37.75 4.30
CA GLY A 393 -29.07 -39.12 4.67
C GLY A 393 -29.39 -40.05 3.48
N LEU A 394 -29.00 -39.67 2.26
CA LEU A 394 -29.33 -40.36 1.00
C LEU A 394 -28.72 -41.77 0.87
N GLN A 395 -27.73 -42.10 1.70
CA GLN A 395 -27.13 -43.43 1.79
C GLN A 395 -28.07 -44.47 2.42
N ASN A 396 -29.16 -44.03 3.05
CA ASN A 396 -30.12 -44.89 3.75
C ASN A 396 -31.40 -45.05 2.93
N ASN A 397 -32.08 -46.19 3.09
CA ASN A 397 -33.44 -46.43 2.60
C ASN A 397 -33.67 -46.06 1.12
N ASP A 398 -32.72 -46.40 0.24
CA ASP A 398 -32.77 -46.08 -1.19
C ASP A 398 -32.94 -44.56 -1.50
N GLY A 399 -32.45 -43.71 -0.58
CA GLY A 399 -32.64 -42.25 -0.66
C GLY A 399 -32.09 -41.65 -1.95
N LEU A 400 -30.85 -41.95 -2.32
CA LEU A 400 -30.28 -41.47 -3.59
C LEU A 400 -31.07 -42.00 -4.80
N GLN A 401 -31.47 -43.28 -4.80
CA GLN A 401 -32.23 -43.85 -5.91
C GLN A 401 -33.58 -43.12 -6.06
N SER A 402 -34.25 -42.82 -4.96
CA SER A 402 -35.50 -42.05 -4.96
C SER A 402 -35.33 -40.65 -5.55
N VAL A 403 -34.22 -39.97 -5.24
CA VAL A 403 -33.87 -38.67 -5.84
C VAL A 403 -33.65 -38.81 -7.34
N LEU A 404 -32.88 -39.81 -7.78
CA LEU A 404 -32.60 -40.07 -9.20
C LEU A 404 -33.87 -40.45 -9.99
N ASP A 405 -34.75 -41.26 -9.42
CA ASP A 405 -36.03 -41.64 -10.04
C ASP A 405 -36.99 -40.44 -10.20
N SER A 406 -36.84 -39.43 -9.34
CA SER A 406 -37.58 -38.17 -9.39
C SER A 406 -36.93 -37.09 -10.27
N ALA A 407 -35.74 -37.36 -10.82
CA ALA A 407 -35.00 -36.40 -11.62
C ALA A 407 -35.77 -36.00 -12.88
N THR A 408 -35.68 -34.73 -13.26
CA THR A 408 -36.27 -34.22 -14.49
C THR A 408 -35.21 -34.10 -15.57
N VAL A 409 -35.39 -34.78 -16.69
CA VAL A 409 -34.53 -34.63 -17.88
C VAL A 409 -35.25 -33.77 -18.92
N SER A 410 -34.71 -32.60 -19.24
CA SER A 410 -35.30 -31.66 -20.20
C SER A 410 -34.21 -30.85 -20.89
N GLY A 411 -34.34 -30.67 -22.21
CA GLY A 411 -33.41 -29.85 -22.99
C GLY A 411 -31.95 -30.35 -23.00
N GLY A 412 -31.72 -31.63 -22.71
CA GLY A 412 -30.36 -32.20 -22.60
C GLY A 412 -29.71 -32.07 -21.22
N ASN A 413 -30.46 -31.58 -20.22
CA ASN A 413 -29.98 -31.41 -18.84
C ASN A 413 -30.77 -32.31 -17.90
N THR A 414 -30.15 -32.70 -16.78
CA THR A 414 -30.82 -33.40 -15.68
C THR A 414 -30.89 -32.49 -14.47
N THR A 415 -32.05 -32.38 -13.84
CA THR A 415 -32.23 -31.65 -12.59
C THR A 415 -32.72 -32.59 -11.49
N ILE A 416 -32.03 -32.60 -10.35
CA ILE A 416 -32.46 -33.28 -9.12
C ILE A 416 -32.93 -32.25 -8.09
N GLN A 417 -33.83 -32.66 -7.21
CA GLN A 417 -34.36 -31.85 -6.10
C GLN A 417 -34.03 -32.57 -4.78
N LEU A 418 -33.44 -31.84 -3.84
CA LEU A 418 -33.11 -32.36 -2.50
C LEU A 418 -34.21 -32.02 -1.48
N ALA A 419 -34.12 -32.62 -0.28
CA ALA A 419 -35.16 -32.52 0.75
C ALA A 419 -35.35 -31.11 1.33
N ASP A 420 -34.33 -30.25 1.22
CA ASP A 420 -34.34 -28.84 1.61
C ASP A 420 -34.91 -27.91 0.52
N ASN A 421 -35.34 -28.46 -0.61
CA ASN A 421 -35.75 -27.77 -1.84
C ASN A 421 -34.60 -27.14 -2.64
N SER A 422 -33.33 -27.47 -2.35
CA SER A 422 -32.23 -27.17 -3.27
C SER A 422 -32.38 -27.95 -4.57
N LYS A 423 -32.20 -27.30 -5.72
CA LYS A 423 -32.16 -27.98 -7.03
C LYS A 423 -30.76 -28.00 -7.55
N ILE A 424 -30.36 -29.10 -8.17
CA ILE A 424 -29.06 -29.20 -8.83
C ILE A 424 -29.30 -29.59 -10.29
N THR A 425 -28.93 -28.70 -11.20
CA THR A 425 -29.04 -28.90 -12.64
C THR A 425 -27.67 -29.21 -13.22
N PHE A 426 -27.55 -30.38 -13.85
CA PHE A 426 -26.38 -30.85 -14.56
C PHE A 426 -26.56 -30.57 -16.04
N VAL A 427 -25.84 -29.57 -16.55
CA VAL A 427 -25.94 -29.15 -17.94
C VAL A 427 -25.28 -30.18 -18.85
N GLY A 428 -25.99 -30.59 -19.91
CA GLY A 428 -25.48 -31.53 -20.90
C GLY A 428 -25.38 -32.98 -20.44
N VAL A 429 -25.92 -33.33 -19.27
CA VAL A 429 -25.92 -34.69 -18.71
C VAL A 429 -27.34 -35.21 -18.62
N THR A 430 -27.59 -36.41 -19.14
CA THR A 430 -28.94 -37.04 -19.17
C THR A 430 -28.99 -38.43 -18.55
N ASP A 431 -27.86 -38.93 -18.06
CA ASP A 431 -27.64 -40.33 -17.68
C ASP A 431 -26.92 -40.46 -16.32
N LEU A 432 -27.28 -39.62 -15.34
CA LEU A 432 -26.73 -39.71 -13.98
C LEU A 432 -26.97 -41.08 -13.36
N THR A 433 -25.95 -41.59 -12.65
CA THR A 433 -25.97 -42.87 -11.95
C THR A 433 -25.44 -42.71 -10.53
N ALA A 434 -25.63 -43.72 -9.68
CA ALA A 434 -25.14 -43.70 -8.31
C ALA A 434 -23.61 -43.48 -8.19
N SER A 435 -22.82 -43.89 -9.19
CA SER A 435 -21.36 -43.66 -9.17
C SER A 435 -20.95 -42.22 -9.40
N ASN A 436 -21.88 -41.35 -9.84
CA ASN A 436 -21.63 -39.92 -9.95
C ASN A 436 -21.72 -39.20 -8.60
N PHE A 437 -22.10 -39.89 -7.52
CA PHE A 437 -22.37 -39.28 -6.23
C PHE A 437 -21.47 -39.83 -5.12
N ASN A 438 -21.10 -38.94 -4.21
CA ASN A 438 -20.52 -39.30 -2.91
C ASN A 438 -21.46 -38.80 -1.80
N LEU A 439 -21.77 -39.65 -0.83
CA LEU A 439 -22.79 -39.41 0.19
C LEU A 439 -22.18 -39.54 1.58
N SER A 440 -22.61 -38.70 2.51
CA SER A 440 -22.29 -38.80 3.94
C SER A 440 -23.44 -38.38 4.82
#